data_AF-A0A6C0RGA8-F1
#
_entry.id   AF-A0A6C0RGA8-F1
#
_cell.length_a   1.000
_cell.length_b   1.000
_cell.length_c   1.000
_cell.angle_alpha   90.00
_cell.angle_beta   90.00
_cell.angle_gamma   90.00
#
_symmetry.space_group_name_H-M   'P 1'
#
loop_
_entity.id
_entity.type
_entity.pdbx_description
1 polymer ?
#
loop_
_entity_poly.entity_id
_entity_poly.type
_entity_poly.pdbx_seq_one_letter_code
_entity_poly.pdbx_strand_id
1 'polypeptide(L)'
;MKRKKWKIFAGLLVFLVPLMVNAQFTDTKEIRKSYAITPETQIEITNKYGKIDFKNWDKDSVKFQINIRVEEKKLSKLEESIEEIDFDITNSEHYLIMRTVVEKIKVHWAGKSKGLKRLY
;
A
#
# COMPACT_ATOMS: atom_id res chain seq x y z
N MET A 1 32.37 11.68 -50.07
CA MET A 1 32.37 12.03 -48.63
C MET A 1 30.92 12.06 -48.09
N LYS A 2 30.27 10.91 -47.82
CA LYS A 2 28.83 10.83 -47.44
C LYS A 2 28.51 9.95 -46.21
N ARG A 3 29.51 9.46 -45.46
CA ARG A 3 29.30 8.52 -44.33
C ARG A 3 29.10 9.17 -42.95
N LYS A 4 29.23 10.50 -42.84
CA LYS A 4 29.17 11.21 -41.55
C LYS A 4 27.74 11.52 -41.06
N LYS A 5 26.73 11.56 -41.95
CA LYS A 5 25.34 11.92 -41.59
C LYS A 5 24.61 10.86 -40.78
N TRP A 6 24.93 9.57 -40.97
CA TRP A 6 24.29 8.47 -40.22
C TRP A 6 24.72 8.46 -38.75
N LYS A 7 25.96 8.85 -38.43
CA LYS A 7 26.41 8.96 -37.03
C LYS A 7 25.61 10.01 -36.24
N ILE A 8 25.19 11.09 -36.91
CA ILE A 8 24.34 12.13 -36.32
C ILE A 8 22.90 11.62 -36.12
N PHE A 9 22.37 10.88 -37.10
CA PHE A 9 21.04 10.28 -37.01
C PHE A 9 20.95 9.17 -35.94
N ALA A 10 22.00 8.36 -35.80
CA ALA A 10 22.11 7.35 -34.76
C ALA A 10 22.25 7.98 -33.37
N GLY A 11 22.99 9.09 -33.23
CA GLY A 11 23.06 9.86 -31.98
C GLY A 11 21.72 10.48 -31.57
N LEU A 12 20.93 10.97 -32.53
CA LEU A 12 19.59 11.54 -32.28
C LEU A 12 18.59 10.46 -31.83
N LEU A 13 18.69 9.24 -32.37
CA LEU A 13 17.84 8.11 -31.97
C LEU A 13 18.10 7.69 -30.52
N VAL A 14 19.37 7.68 -30.08
CA VAL A 14 19.75 7.35 -28.70
C VAL A 14 19.27 8.41 -27.69
N PHE A 15 19.16 9.68 -28.10
CA PHE A 15 18.65 10.76 -27.25
C PHE A 15 17.12 10.72 -27.03
N LEU A 16 16.38 9.98 -27.86
CA LEU A 16 14.91 9.83 -27.77
C LEU A 16 14.45 8.60 -26.96
N VAL A 17 15.35 7.67 -26.64
CA VAL A 17 15.03 6.45 -25.86
C VAL A 17 14.66 6.69 -24.38
N PRO A 18 15.13 7.73 -23.65
CA PRO A 18 14.86 7.81 -22.20
C PRO A 18 13.44 8.28 -21.83
N LEU A 19 12.52 8.50 -22.78
CA LEU A 19 11.15 8.99 -22.48
C LEU A 19 10.13 7.89 -22.11
N MET A 20 10.53 6.61 -22.07
CA MET A 20 9.62 5.49 -21.81
C MET A 20 9.76 4.85 -20.42
N VAL A 21 10.39 5.54 -19.46
CA VAL A 21 10.42 5.06 -18.06
C VAL A 21 9.07 5.35 -17.42
N ASN A 22 8.21 4.33 -17.33
CA ASN A 22 6.99 4.40 -16.54
C ASN A 22 7.36 4.34 -15.07
N ALA A 23 7.12 5.41 -14.31
CA ALA A 23 7.31 5.40 -12.86
C ALA A 23 6.25 4.51 -12.21
N GLN A 24 6.69 3.50 -11.46
CA GLN A 24 5.86 2.70 -10.57
C GLN A 24 6.15 3.16 -9.15
N PHE A 25 5.08 3.43 -8.40
CA PHE A 25 5.15 3.82 -7.01
C PHE A 25 4.84 2.60 -6.15
N THR A 26 5.48 2.51 -4.99
CA THR A 26 5.31 1.42 -4.04
C THR A 26 5.32 1.99 -2.65
N ASP A 27 4.40 1.53 -1.82
CA ASP A 27 4.34 1.88 -0.40
C ASP A 27 4.08 0.64 0.45
N THR A 28 4.55 0.69 1.68
CA THR A 28 4.50 -0.41 2.63
C THR A 28 4.03 0.06 4.00
N LYS A 29 3.07 -0.66 4.57
CA LYS A 29 2.53 -0.40 5.90
C LYS A 29 2.72 -1.64 6.77
N GLU A 30 3.38 -1.47 7.90
CA GLU A 30 3.57 -2.53 8.89
C GLU A 30 2.66 -2.28 10.10
N ILE A 31 1.93 -3.31 10.51
CA ILE A 31 1.06 -3.29 11.68
C ILE A 31 1.46 -4.42 12.61
N ARG A 32 1.68 -4.08 13.88
CA ARG A 32 1.98 -5.03 14.95
C ARG A 32 0.93 -4.90 16.04
N LYS A 33 0.24 -5.99 16.33
CA LYS A 33 -0.77 -6.07 17.41
C LYS A 33 -0.54 -7.32 18.23
N SER A 34 -0.80 -7.24 19.53
CA SER A 34 -0.64 -8.35 20.46
C SER A 34 -1.86 -8.42 21.36
N TYR A 35 -2.39 -9.62 21.56
CA TYR A 35 -3.56 -9.87 22.38
C TYR A 35 -3.25 -11.02 23.33
N ALA A 36 -3.57 -10.84 24.62
CA ALA A 36 -3.56 -11.96 25.56
C ALA A 36 -4.72 -12.90 25.23
N ILE A 37 -4.48 -14.21 25.31
CA ILE A 37 -5.47 -15.24 25.03
C ILE A 37 -5.51 -16.27 26.15
N THR A 38 -6.64 -16.94 26.29
CA THR A 38 -6.75 -18.13 27.15
C THR A 38 -6.67 -19.39 26.26
N PRO A 39 -6.42 -20.58 26.84
CA PRO A 39 -6.42 -21.83 26.08
C PRO A 39 -7.74 -22.15 25.38
N GLU A 40 -8.83 -21.53 25.81
CA GLU A 40 -10.19 -21.71 25.28
C GLU A 40 -10.53 -20.68 24.18
N THR A 41 -9.66 -19.70 23.94
CA THR A 41 -9.90 -18.68 22.92
C THR A 41 -9.78 -19.28 21.51
N GLN A 42 -10.87 -19.21 20.75
CA GLN A 42 -10.87 -19.55 19.33
C GLN A 42 -10.35 -18.37 18.49
N ILE A 43 -9.37 -18.65 17.63
CA ILE A 43 -8.77 -17.64 16.75
C ILE A 43 -9.30 -17.82 15.33
N GLU A 44 -9.89 -16.76 14.76
CA GLU A 44 -10.37 -16.73 13.38
C GLU A 44 -9.61 -15.65 12.60
N ILE A 45 -8.99 -16.04 11.48
CA ILE A 45 -8.25 -15.11 10.63
C ILE A 45 -8.80 -15.22 9.21
N THR A 46 -9.33 -14.11 8.70
CA THR A 46 -9.77 -13.99 7.32
C THR A 46 -8.86 -13.01 6.59
N ASN A 47 -8.05 -13.53 5.67
CA ASN A 47 -7.21 -12.72 4.79
C ASN A 47 -7.83 -12.63 3.40
N LYS A 48 -7.92 -11.41 2.87
CA LYS A 48 -8.44 -11.17 1.52
C LYS A 48 -7.37 -11.33 0.43
N TYR A 49 -6.14 -10.94 0.73
CA TYR A 49 -5.01 -10.96 -0.20
C TYR A 49 -3.70 -11.28 0.52
N GLY A 50 -2.85 -12.09 -0.12
CA GLY A 50 -1.53 -12.45 0.37
C GLY A 50 -1.45 -13.86 0.97
N LYS A 51 -0.48 -14.07 1.84
CA LYS A 51 -0.23 -15.35 2.52
C LYS A 51 -0.26 -15.14 4.03
N ILE A 52 -0.89 -16.07 4.74
CA ILE A 52 -0.79 -16.17 6.21
C ILE A 52 0.31 -17.18 6.54
N ASP A 53 1.19 -16.83 7.48
CA ASP A 53 2.19 -17.73 8.05
C ASP A 53 1.96 -17.84 9.56
N PHE A 54 1.97 -19.08 10.07
CA PHE A 54 1.71 -19.37 11.47
C PHE A 54 2.98 -19.84 12.16
N LYS A 55 3.32 -19.18 13.26
CA LYS A 55 4.47 -19.53 14.09
C LYS A 55 4.01 -19.65 15.52
N ASN A 56 4.17 -20.86 16.07
CA ASN A 56 3.91 -21.12 17.47
C ASN A 56 5.08 -20.63 18.33
N TRP A 57 4.75 -20.18 19.53
CA TRP A 57 5.68 -19.68 20.52
C TRP A 57 5.12 -19.98 21.92
N ASP A 58 6.00 -20.10 22.91
CA ASP A 58 5.61 -20.45 24.27
C ASP A 58 5.22 -19.19 25.07
N LYS A 59 4.04 -18.64 24.75
CA LYS A 59 3.45 -17.47 25.41
C LYS A 59 1.92 -17.55 25.45
N ASP A 60 1.35 -16.85 26.44
CA ASP A 60 -0.08 -16.64 26.68
C ASP A 60 -0.73 -15.57 25.78
N SER A 61 -0.11 -15.28 24.63
CA SER A 61 -0.53 -14.21 23.75
C SER A 61 -0.38 -14.57 22.29
N VAL A 62 -1.18 -13.94 21.45
CA VAL A 62 -1.07 -14.00 20.00
C VAL A 62 -0.53 -12.67 19.51
N LYS A 63 0.49 -12.74 18.65
CA LYS A 63 1.06 -11.58 17.98
C LYS A 63 0.76 -11.62 16.49
N PHE A 64 0.08 -10.59 16.01
CA PHE A 64 -0.12 -10.36 14.59
C PHE A 64 0.97 -9.42 14.06
N GLN A 65 1.67 -9.86 13.03
CA GLN A 65 2.62 -9.06 12.26
C GLN A 65 2.12 -9.01 10.81
N ILE A 66 1.63 -7.85 10.41
CA ILE A 66 0.98 -7.67 9.12
C ILE A 66 1.84 -6.72 8.29
N ASN A 67 2.27 -7.19 7.12
CA ASN A 67 3.02 -6.40 6.16
C ASN A 67 2.17 -6.20 4.91
N ILE A 68 1.79 -4.96 4.66
CA ILE A 68 1.00 -4.57 3.50
C ILE A 68 1.96 -3.91 2.52
N ARG A 69 1.90 -4.32 1.25
CA ARG A 69 2.66 -3.71 0.16
C ARG A 69 1.71 -3.45 -0.99
N VAL A 70 1.65 -2.21 -1.45
CA VAL A 70 0.84 -1.80 -2.59
C VAL A 70 1.76 -1.21 -3.65
N GLU A 71 1.49 -1.53 -4.92
CA GLU A 71 2.24 -1.01 -6.04
C GLU A 71 1.28 -0.44 -7.08
N GLU A 72 1.50 0.81 -7.47
CA GLU A 72 0.58 1.55 -8.34
C GLU A 72 1.33 2.44 -9.32
N LYS A 73 0.72 2.74 -10.47
CA LYS A 73 1.33 3.61 -11.50
C LYS A 73 1.15 5.11 -11.21
N LYS A 74 0.30 5.45 -10.26
CA LYS A 74 -0.01 6.84 -9.88
C LYS A 74 0.04 6.96 -8.36
N LEU A 75 0.71 8.00 -7.88
CA LEU A 75 0.85 8.27 -6.44
C LEU A 75 -0.50 8.41 -5.74
N SER A 76 -1.45 9.17 -6.31
CA SER A 76 -2.78 9.35 -5.70
C SER A 76 -3.54 8.03 -5.51
N LYS A 77 -3.39 7.09 -6.46
CA LYS A 77 -4.02 5.76 -6.36
C LYS A 77 -3.33 4.88 -5.34
N LEU A 78 -2.01 5.03 -5.20
CA LEU A 78 -1.24 4.34 -4.17
C LEU A 78 -1.72 4.74 -2.78
N GLU A 79 -1.84 6.06 -2.55
CA GLU A 79 -2.32 6.66 -1.31
C GLU A 79 -3.75 6.20 -0.99
N GLU A 80 -4.67 6.28 -1.96
CA GLU A 80 -6.02 5.74 -1.80
C GLU A 80 -5.97 4.25 -1.45
N SER A 81 -5.29 3.43 -2.25
CA SER A 81 -5.30 1.97 -2.10
C SER A 81 -4.69 1.49 -0.78
N ILE A 82 -3.63 2.14 -0.29
CA ILE A 82 -3.03 1.75 0.99
C ILE A 82 -3.87 2.21 2.19
N GLU A 83 -4.63 3.30 2.05
CA GLU A 83 -5.58 3.78 3.05
C GLU A 83 -6.87 2.95 3.08
N GLU A 84 -7.33 2.43 1.94
CA GLU A 84 -8.52 1.57 1.86
C GLU A 84 -8.33 0.22 2.58
N ILE A 85 -7.08 -0.23 2.77
CA ILE A 85 -6.77 -1.51 3.44
C ILE A 85 -6.79 -1.31 4.96
N ASP A 86 -7.78 -1.93 5.61
CA ASP A 86 -7.91 -1.95 7.05
C ASP A 86 -8.21 -3.36 7.59
N PHE A 87 -8.26 -3.49 8.91
CA PHE A 87 -8.49 -4.74 9.62
C PHE A 87 -9.56 -4.55 10.69
N ASP A 88 -10.65 -5.29 10.55
CA ASP A 88 -11.64 -5.42 11.61
C ASP A 88 -11.14 -6.47 12.62
N ILE A 89 -10.97 -6.04 13.87
CA ILE A 89 -10.46 -6.88 14.95
C ILE A 89 -11.49 -6.92 16.07
N THR A 90 -12.02 -8.11 16.31
CA THR A 90 -12.89 -8.39 17.45
C THR A 90 -12.10 -9.20 18.49
N ASN A 91 -11.99 -8.65 19.70
CA ASN A 91 -11.36 -9.32 20.84
C ASN A 91 -12.39 -9.52 21.95
N SER A 92 -12.63 -10.78 22.31
CA SER A 92 -13.50 -11.21 23.39
C SER A 92 -12.85 -12.36 24.15
N GLU A 93 -13.46 -12.76 25.27
CA GLU A 93 -12.94 -13.86 26.10
C GLU A 93 -12.81 -15.20 25.34
N HIS A 94 -13.76 -15.49 24.45
CA HIS A 94 -13.81 -16.76 23.71
C HIS A 94 -13.33 -16.66 22.26
N TYR A 95 -13.27 -15.45 21.68
CA TYR A 95 -12.96 -15.27 20.27
C TYR A 95 -11.97 -14.12 20.05
N LEU A 96 -10.94 -14.40 19.26
CA LEU A 96 -10.06 -13.43 18.67
C LEU A 96 -10.21 -13.51 17.15
N ILE A 97 -10.90 -12.55 16.57
CA ILE A 97 -11.22 -12.54 15.15
C ILE A 97 -10.51 -11.38 14.47
N MET A 98 -9.81 -11.66 13.38
CA MET A 98 -9.14 -10.68 12.54
C MET A 98 -9.57 -10.85 11.09
N ARG A 99 -10.15 -9.80 10.50
CA ARG A 99 -10.63 -9.81 9.12
C ARG A 99 -10.04 -8.64 8.35
N THR A 100 -9.47 -8.93 7.19
CA THR A 100 -9.09 -7.86 6.24
C THR A 100 -10.36 -7.23 5.66
N VAL A 101 -10.47 -5.91 5.78
CA VAL A 101 -11.53 -5.09 5.20
C VAL A 101 -10.91 -4.15 4.17
N VAL A 102 -11.60 -3.97 3.04
CA VAL A 102 -11.20 -2.98 2.02
C VAL A 102 -12.36 -2.02 1.84
N GLU A 103 -12.25 -0.85 2.45
CA GLU A 103 -13.28 0.19 2.42
C GLU A 103 -12.90 1.27 1.43
N LYS A 104 -13.79 1.55 0.48
CA LYS A 104 -13.57 2.64 -0.47
C LYS A 104 -13.74 3.98 0.21
N ILE A 105 -12.66 4.72 0.39
CA ILE A 105 -12.71 6.08 0.89
C ILE A 105 -13.37 6.95 -0.19
N LYS A 106 -14.58 7.44 0.08
CA LYS A 106 -15.20 8.48 -0.77
C LYS A 106 -14.50 9.81 -0.47
N VAL A 107 -13.43 10.10 -1.19
CA VAL A 107 -12.75 11.40 -1.12
C VAL A 107 -13.71 12.48 -1.64
N HIS A 108 -14.36 13.21 -0.74
CA HIS A 108 -15.13 14.40 -1.08
C HIS A 108 -14.14 15.56 -1.23
N TRP A 109 -13.78 15.90 -2.47
CA TRP A 109 -12.88 17.02 -2.75
C TRP A 109 -13.58 18.34 -2.41
N ALA A 110 -13.44 18.80 -1.16
CA ALA A 110 -13.72 20.17 -0.78
C ALA A 110 -12.67 21.06 -1.43
N GLY A 111 -13.04 21.71 -2.54
CA GLY A 111 -12.16 22.56 -3.33
C GLY A 111 -11.52 23.68 -2.50
N LYS A 112 -10.21 23.58 -2.28
CA LYS A 112 -9.40 24.73 -1.84
C LYS A 112 -9.08 25.58 -3.07
N SER A 113 -9.96 26.52 -3.41
CA SER A 113 -9.58 27.60 -4.33
C SER A 113 -8.58 28.51 -3.63
N LYS A 114 -7.36 28.58 -4.16
CA LYS A 114 -6.36 29.59 -3.83
C LYS A 114 -6.94 30.99 -4.08
N GLY A 115 -7.33 31.69 -3.04
CA GLY A 115 -7.62 33.13 -3.06
C GLY A 115 -6.40 33.91 -2.59
N LEU A 116 -5.43 34.14 -3.47
CA LEU A 116 -4.34 35.08 -3.25
C LEU A 116 -4.56 36.28 -4.19
N LYS A 117 -4.97 37.42 -3.61
CA LYS A 117 -4.94 38.83 -4.08
C LYS A 117 -5.98 39.58 -3.24
N ARG A 118 -5.73 40.73 -2.60
CA ARG A 118 -4.83 41.84 -2.92
C ARG A 118 -4.59 42.64 -1.63
N LEU A 119 -3.38 43.18 -1.50
CA LEU A 119 -3.06 44.32 -0.66
C LEU A 119 -3.99 45.50 -1.00
N TYR A 120 -4.57 46.14 0.01
CA TYR A 120 -4.62 47.59 0.23
C TYR A 120 -5.01 47.85 1.69
#